data_AF-A0A9E5Z989-F1
#
_entry.id   AF-A0A9E5Z989-F1
#
_cell.length_a   1.000
_cell.length_b   1.000
_cell.length_c   1.000
_cell.angle_alpha   90.00
_cell.angle_beta   90.00
_cell.angle_gamma   90.00
#
_symmetry.space_group_name_H-M   'P 1'
#
loop_
_entity.id
_entity.type
_entity.pdbx_description
1 polymer ?
#
loop_
_entity_poly.entity_id
_entity_poly.type
_entity_poly.pdbx_seq_one_letter_code
_entity_poly.pdbx_strand_id
1 'polypeptide(L)'
;MSALTRRELLRLSGVSLASGLVLAACGKQSGVINDKAIVSLGQAPTTTKLAEAEVTDAVLLRTAASLEYNLIVTYKFAVVSGLFIGDFSKTDEIPRRFFDDHEAHANAVNALIVALGAKEVRFPNKKINDSYIQPALKIIMADGNPNPSMDIVALLHAVENLATQTYQGFVAMLSDPKLRAEAIRIGQQDARHAALLAQILNPGLASIGPTSNATTGKPNIA
;
A
#
# COMPACT_ATOMS: atom_id res chain seq x y z
N MET A 1 9.38 -37.20 32.73
CA MET A 1 9.80 -36.16 31.76
C MET A 1 11.32 -36.11 31.79
N SER A 2 11.99 -36.68 30.79
CA SER A 2 13.46 -36.75 30.76
C SER A 2 14.02 -35.40 30.31
N ALA A 3 14.74 -34.72 31.20
CA ALA A 3 15.40 -33.46 30.90
C ALA A 3 16.65 -33.72 30.05
N LEU A 4 16.67 -33.19 28.83
CA LEU A 4 17.85 -33.24 27.96
C LEU A 4 19.03 -32.54 28.66
N THR A 5 20.15 -33.25 28.78
CA THR A 5 21.36 -32.69 29.39
C THR A 5 22.03 -31.71 28.42
N ARG A 6 22.77 -30.72 28.95
CA ARG A 6 23.54 -29.77 28.11
C ARG A 6 24.48 -30.46 27.12
N ARG A 7 24.96 -31.66 27.46
CA ARG A 7 25.84 -32.47 26.62
C ARG A 7 25.08 -33.12 25.45
N GLU A 8 23.84 -33.52 25.66
CA GLU A 8 22.96 -34.02 24.59
C GLU A 8 22.54 -32.89 23.65
N LEU A 9 22.24 -31.71 24.18
CA LEU A 9 21.94 -30.51 23.37
C LEU A 9 23.12 -30.11 22.47
N LEU A 10 24.35 -30.20 22.97
CA LEU A 10 25.57 -29.92 22.18
C LEU A 10 25.86 -30.98 21.11
N ARG A 11 25.46 -32.24 21.32
CA ARG A 11 25.59 -33.30 20.31
C ARG A 11 24.52 -33.20 19.22
N LEU A 12 23.29 -32.84 19.58
CA LEU A 12 22.20 -32.60 18.62
C LEU A 12 22.43 -31.35 17.75
N SER A 13 23.04 -30.30 18.31
CA SER A 13 23.39 -29.09 17.55
C SER A 13 24.53 -29.31 16.55
N GLY A 14 25.51 -30.17 16.85
CA GLY A 14 26.60 -30.51 15.92
C GLY A 14 26.13 -31.23 14.65
N VAL A 15 25.13 -32.12 14.75
CA VAL A 15 24.55 -32.82 13.58
C VAL A 15 23.75 -31.87 12.70
N SER A 16 23.07 -30.88 13.30
CA SER A 16 22.21 -29.93 12.59
C SER A 16 23.00 -28.97 11.68
N LEU A 17 24.22 -28.59 12.08
CA LEU A 17 25.09 -27.71 11.29
C LEU A 17 25.71 -28.44 10.08
N ALA A 18 25.99 -29.73 10.19
CA ALA A 18 26.53 -30.52 9.09
C ALA A 18 25.50 -30.75 7.97
N SER A 19 24.22 -30.94 8.32
CA SER A 19 23.14 -31.10 7.32
C SER A 19 22.84 -29.82 6.53
N GLY A 20 22.96 -28.64 7.15
CA GLY A 20 22.75 -27.35 6.48
C GLY A 20 23.80 -27.03 5.41
N LEU A 21 25.06 -27.43 5.64
CA LEU A 21 26.15 -27.24 4.67
C LEU A 21 26.03 -28.17 3.46
N VAL A 22 25.50 -29.39 3.63
CA VAL A 22 25.25 -30.32 2.51
C VAL A 22 24.10 -29.84 1.62
N LEU A 23 23.02 -29.33 2.21
CA LEU A 23 21.89 -28.75 1.44
C LEU A 23 22.29 -27.47 0.68
N ALA A 24 23.15 -26.62 1.26
CA ALA A 24 23.68 -25.44 0.57
C ALA A 24 24.66 -25.81 -0.57
N ALA A 25 25.34 -26.95 -0.49
CA ALA A 25 26.28 -27.43 -1.51
C ALA A 25 25.61 -28.12 -2.71
N CYS A 26 24.36 -28.59 -2.59
CA CYS A 26 23.61 -29.16 -3.72
C CYS A 26 23.04 -28.11 -4.69
N GLY A 27 23.13 -26.82 -4.38
CA GLY A 27 22.61 -25.74 -5.24
C GLY A 27 23.45 -25.44 -6.50
N LYS A 28 24.65 -26.01 -6.64
CA LYS A 28 25.45 -25.93 -7.87
C LYS A 28 25.52 -27.30 -8.54
N GLN A 29 24.46 -27.66 -9.25
CA GLN A 29 24.46 -28.84 -10.09
C GLN A 29 25.28 -28.55 -11.36
N SER A 30 26.40 -29.27 -11.52
CA SER A 30 27.25 -29.16 -12.70
C SER A 30 26.45 -29.56 -13.95
N GLY A 31 26.43 -28.69 -14.97
CA GLY A 31 25.68 -28.91 -16.22
C GLY A 31 24.31 -28.22 -16.32
N VAL A 32 23.86 -27.51 -15.29
CA VAL A 32 22.67 -26.64 -15.39
C VAL A 32 23.10 -25.28 -15.93
N ILE A 33 22.52 -24.86 -17.07
CA ILE A 33 22.72 -23.51 -17.60
C ILE A 33 22.22 -22.54 -16.53
N ASN A 34 23.12 -21.69 -16.06
CA ASN A 34 22.85 -20.64 -15.09
C ASN A 34 22.08 -19.52 -15.80
N ASP A 35 20.86 -19.84 -16.21
CA ASP A 35 19.97 -18.91 -16.86
C ASP A 35 19.38 -18.01 -15.78
N LYS A 36 19.54 -16.69 -15.95
CA LYS A 36 19.03 -15.68 -15.01
C LYS A 36 17.50 -15.73 -14.87
N ALA A 37 16.83 -16.52 -15.70
CA ALA A 37 15.39 -16.79 -15.66
C ALA A 37 14.96 -17.81 -14.58
N ILE A 38 15.86 -18.69 -14.09
CA ILE A 38 15.50 -19.72 -13.10
C ILE A 38 15.87 -19.21 -11.70
N VAL A 39 14.86 -18.74 -10.97
CA VAL A 39 15.02 -18.18 -9.61
C VAL A 39 15.15 -19.33 -8.60
N SER A 40 16.29 -19.45 -7.93
CA SER A 40 16.44 -20.40 -6.81
C SER A 40 15.67 -19.90 -5.59
N LEU A 41 14.77 -20.73 -5.06
CA LEU A 41 14.09 -20.45 -3.78
C LEU A 41 15.14 -20.20 -2.70
N GLY A 42 15.08 -19.03 -2.05
CA GLY A 42 16.01 -18.61 -0.99
C GLY A 42 17.23 -17.79 -1.44
N GLN A 43 17.47 -17.61 -2.74
CA GLN A 43 18.41 -16.61 -3.24
C GLN A 43 17.65 -15.38 -3.71
N ALA A 44 17.83 -14.26 -2.98
CA ALA A 44 17.36 -12.98 -3.47
C ALA A 44 18.05 -12.69 -4.82
N PRO A 45 17.31 -12.30 -5.87
CA PRO A 45 17.92 -11.90 -7.12
C PRO A 45 18.91 -10.77 -6.87
N THR A 46 20.04 -10.78 -7.58
CA THR A 46 20.98 -9.66 -7.53
C THR A 46 20.27 -8.42 -8.06
N THR A 47 19.98 -7.48 -7.17
CA THR A 47 19.36 -6.20 -7.53
C THR A 47 20.45 -5.15 -7.71
N THR A 48 20.27 -4.28 -8.69
CA THR A 48 21.13 -3.10 -8.84
C THR A 48 20.84 -2.15 -7.68
N LYS A 49 21.86 -1.81 -6.89
CA LYS A 49 21.72 -0.82 -5.82
C LYS A 49 21.32 0.52 -6.46
N LEU A 50 20.24 1.12 -5.97
CA LEU A 50 19.84 2.45 -6.41
C LEU A 50 20.91 3.47 -5.98
N ALA A 51 21.05 4.53 -6.76
CA ALA A 51 21.89 5.65 -6.37
C ALA A 51 21.40 6.23 -5.04
N GLU A 52 22.35 6.64 -4.20
CA GLU A 52 22.02 7.35 -2.97
C GLU A 52 21.44 8.71 -3.34
N ALA A 53 20.26 9.03 -2.79
CA ALA A 53 19.54 10.25 -3.08
C ALA A 53 19.20 10.95 -1.76
N GLU A 54 19.41 12.26 -1.71
CA GLU A 54 19.02 13.05 -0.56
C GLU A 54 17.50 13.16 -0.47
N VAL A 55 16.96 12.82 0.71
CA VAL A 55 15.53 12.95 1.00
C VAL A 55 15.27 14.37 1.49
N THR A 56 15.02 15.27 0.54
CA THR A 56 14.67 16.68 0.81
C THR A 56 13.16 16.86 0.99
N ASP A 57 12.73 18.00 1.54
CA ASP A 57 11.31 18.37 1.61
C ASP A 57 10.63 18.32 0.24
N ALA A 58 11.33 18.76 -0.82
CA ALA A 58 10.82 18.67 -2.18
C ALA A 58 10.63 17.22 -2.65
N VAL A 59 11.52 16.29 -2.27
CA VAL A 59 11.38 14.86 -2.60
C VAL A 59 10.17 14.25 -1.89
N LEU A 60 9.98 14.57 -0.61
CA LEU A 60 8.83 14.12 0.17
C LEU A 60 7.53 14.64 -0.44
N LEU A 61 7.41 15.96 -0.65
CA LEU A 61 6.18 16.55 -1.20
C LEU A 61 5.90 16.08 -2.63
N ARG A 62 6.93 15.92 -3.49
CA ARG A 62 6.74 15.33 -4.83
C ARG A 62 6.25 13.89 -4.75
N THR A 63 6.68 13.13 -3.74
CA THR A 63 6.17 11.78 -3.48
C THR A 63 4.70 11.84 -3.06
N ALA A 64 4.33 12.71 -2.12
CA ALA A 64 2.94 12.91 -1.69
C ALA A 64 2.04 13.31 -2.88
N ALA A 65 2.43 14.32 -3.67
CA ALA A 65 1.69 14.73 -4.86
C ALA A 65 1.49 13.58 -5.86
N SER A 66 2.50 12.72 -6.06
CA SER A 66 2.35 11.55 -6.94
C SER A 66 1.30 10.55 -6.42
N LEU A 67 1.14 10.43 -5.11
CA LEU A 67 0.12 9.57 -4.48
C LEU A 67 -1.26 10.21 -4.51
N GLU A 68 -1.37 11.54 -4.42
CA GLU A 68 -2.64 12.24 -4.69
C GLU A 68 -3.12 11.94 -6.11
N TYR A 69 -2.21 11.93 -7.09
CA TYR A 69 -2.58 11.53 -8.44
C TYR A 69 -2.97 10.05 -8.56
N ASN A 70 -2.48 9.16 -7.69
CA ASN A 70 -3.00 7.79 -7.60
C ASN A 70 -4.46 7.78 -7.09
N LEU A 71 -4.80 8.61 -6.10
CA LEU A 71 -6.17 8.76 -5.61
C LEU A 71 -7.08 9.34 -6.70
N ILE A 72 -6.68 10.42 -7.35
CA ILE A 72 -7.43 11.07 -8.43
C ILE A 72 -7.79 10.05 -9.52
N VAL A 73 -6.84 9.23 -10.00
CA VAL A 73 -7.16 8.25 -11.05
C VAL A 73 -8.08 7.13 -10.53
N THR A 74 -7.93 6.72 -9.28
CA THR A 74 -8.75 5.65 -8.67
C THR A 74 -10.18 6.13 -8.44
N TYR A 75 -10.37 7.33 -7.90
CA TYR A 75 -11.69 7.94 -7.74
C TYR A 75 -12.34 8.27 -9.08
N LYS A 76 -11.58 8.80 -10.04
CA LYS A 76 -12.10 9.04 -11.39
C LYS A 76 -12.64 7.75 -11.99
N PHE A 77 -11.89 6.65 -11.84
CA PHE A 77 -12.37 5.33 -12.25
C PHE A 77 -13.66 4.95 -11.53
N ALA A 78 -13.68 5.02 -10.19
CA ALA A 78 -14.84 4.68 -9.38
C ALA A 78 -16.10 5.44 -9.84
N VAL A 79 -15.99 6.76 -10.05
CA VAL A 79 -17.09 7.64 -10.51
C VAL A 79 -17.63 7.23 -11.88
N VAL A 80 -16.78 6.85 -12.84
CA VAL A 80 -17.22 6.55 -14.22
C VAL A 80 -17.51 5.07 -14.47
N SER A 81 -17.11 4.18 -13.54
CA SER A 81 -17.20 2.73 -13.71
C SER A 81 -18.63 2.18 -13.67
N GLY A 82 -19.59 2.94 -13.11
CA GLY A 82 -20.96 2.47 -12.88
C GLY A 82 -21.06 1.37 -11.82
N LEU A 83 -20.01 1.12 -11.04
CA LEU A 83 -19.97 0.05 -10.03
C LEU A 83 -20.77 0.36 -8.77
N PHE A 84 -21.15 1.61 -8.51
CA PHE A 84 -21.95 2.00 -7.35
C PHE A 84 -23.43 1.69 -7.59
N ILE A 85 -23.79 0.41 -7.44
CA ILE A 85 -25.14 -0.13 -7.66
C ILE A 85 -25.78 -0.61 -6.34
N GLY A 86 -27.09 -0.88 -6.36
CA GLY A 86 -27.81 -1.39 -5.19
C GLY A 86 -27.72 -0.40 -4.02
N ASP A 87 -27.42 -0.88 -2.82
CA ASP A 87 -27.25 -0.01 -1.65
C ASP A 87 -26.07 0.96 -1.75
N PHE A 88 -25.03 0.63 -2.52
CA PHE A 88 -23.89 1.54 -2.76
C PHE A 88 -24.28 2.74 -3.63
N SER A 89 -25.38 2.68 -4.39
CA SER A 89 -25.86 3.85 -5.14
C SER A 89 -26.27 5.02 -4.23
N LYS A 90 -26.56 4.76 -2.95
CA LYS A 90 -26.90 5.79 -1.95
C LYS A 90 -25.68 6.61 -1.49
N THR A 91 -24.48 6.23 -1.91
CA THR A 91 -23.21 6.87 -1.54
C THR A 91 -22.41 7.33 -2.76
N ASP A 92 -23.04 7.43 -3.93
CA ASP A 92 -22.41 7.80 -5.20
C ASP A 92 -21.84 9.24 -5.23
N GLU A 93 -22.38 10.14 -4.41
CA GLU A 93 -21.84 11.50 -4.22
C GLU A 93 -20.48 11.50 -3.50
N ILE A 94 -20.19 10.50 -2.65
CA ILE A 94 -18.97 10.44 -1.85
C ILE A 94 -17.72 10.31 -2.74
N PRO A 95 -17.64 9.36 -3.69
CA PRO A 95 -16.52 9.28 -4.63
C PRO A 95 -16.26 10.56 -5.41
N ARG A 96 -17.31 11.29 -5.81
CA ARG A 96 -17.17 12.57 -6.53
C ARG A 96 -16.60 13.65 -5.61
N ARG A 97 -17.12 13.74 -4.38
CA ARG A 97 -16.59 14.70 -3.42
C ARG A 97 -15.11 14.43 -3.09
N PHE A 98 -14.74 13.18 -2.86
CA PHE A 98 -13.35 12.83 -2.55
C PHE A 98 -12.43 13.01 -3.76
N PHE A 99 -12.91 12.76 -4.98
CA PHE A 99 -12.20 13.14 -6.21
C PHE A 99 -11.84 14.64 -6.20
N ASP A 100 -12.81 15.51 -5.95
CA ASP A 100 -12.61 16.97 -5.93
C ASP A 100 -11.64 17.39 -4.81
N ASP A 101 -11.76 16.77 -3.62
CA ASP A 101 -10.88 17.02 -2.50
C ASP A 101 -9.42 16.64 -2.83
N HIS A 102 -9.18 15.51 -3.50
CA HIS A 102 -7.83 15.12 -3.93
C HIS A 102 -7.25 16.00 -5.05
N GLU A 103 -8.08 16.53 -5.96
CA GLU A 103 -7.61 17.54 -6.90
C GLU A 103 -7.14 18.80 -6.14
N ALA A 104 -7.87 19.21 -5.11
CA ALA A 104 -7.48 20.33 -4.27
C ALA A 104 -6.20 20.04 -3.46
N HIS A 105 -6.04 18.83 -2.93
CA HIS A 105 -4.81 18.40 -2.24
C HIS A 105 -3.60 18.40 -3.17
N ALA A 106 -3.72 17.76 -4.34
CA ALA A 106 -2.66 17.73 -5.34
C ALA A 106 -2.24 19.14 -5.77
N ASN A 107 -3.20 20.06 -5.93
CA ASN A 107 -2.92 21.46 -6.24
C ASN A 107 -2.18 22.18 -5.10
N ALA A 108 -2.62 21.99 -3.85
CA ALA A 108 -1.98 22.59 -2.69
C ALA A 108 -0.53 22.11 -2.52
N VAL A 109 -0.29 20.80 -2.62
CA VAL A 109 1.06 20.23 -2.51
C VAL A 109 1.95 20.71 -3.66
N ASN A 110 1.44 20.75 -4.89
CA ASN A 110 2.20 21.26 -6.02
C ASN A 110 2.59 22.74 -5.88
N ALA A 111 1.73 23.57 -5.28
CA ALA A 111 2.09 24.95 -4.97
C ALA A 111 3.29 25.03 -4.00
N LEU A 112 3.32 24.16 -2.98
CA LEU A 112 4.46 24.06 -2.05
C LEU A 112 5.73 23.57 -2.75
N ILE A 113 5.62 22.55 -3.62
CA ILE A 113 6.74 22.03 -4.40
C ILE A 113 7.37 23.13 -5.25
N VAL A 114 6.55 23.93 -5.94
CA VAL A 114 7.01 25.06 -6.77
C VAL A 114 7.66 26.15 -5.91
N ALA A 115 7.11 26.44 -4.72
CA ALA A 115 7.71 27.39 -3.79
C ALA A 115 9.10 26.95 -3.29
N LEU A 116 9.37 25.64 -3.24
CA LEU A 116 10.68 25.07 -2.95
C LEU A 116 11.63 25.03 -4.18
N GLY A 117 11.22 25.59 -5.32
CA GLY A 117 12.01 25.61 -6.55
C GLY A 117 12.04 24.28 -7.32
N ALA A 118 11.20 23.32 -6.94
CA ALA A 118 11.10 22.03 -7.61
C ALA A 118 9.97 22.02 -8.65
N LYS A 119 10.06 21.11 -9.63
CA LYS A 119 9.01 20.94 -10.64
C LYS A 119 7.77 20.33 -10.00
N GLU A 120 6.57 20.75 -10.42
CA GLU A 120 5.33 20.08 -10.02
C GLU A 120 5.27 18.61 -10.49
N VAL A 121 4.37 17.85 -9.89
CA VAL A 121 4.03 16.46 -10.23
C VAL A 121 2.56 16.41 -10.60
N ARG A 122 2.28 15.96 -11.82
CA ARG A 122 0.94 15.91 -12.42
C ARG A 122 0.57 14.51 -12.92
N PHE A 123 1.15 13.49 -12.30
CA PHE A 123 1.01 12.10 -12.72
C PHE A 123 1.08 11.15 -11.52
N PRO A 124 0.41 9.98 -11.58
CA PRO A 124 0.41 9.02 -10.49
C PRO A 124 1.80 8.44 -10.23
N ASN A 125 2.05 8.00 -9.00
CA ASN A 125 3.22 7.18 -8.71
C ASN A 125 3.15 5.88 -9.51
N LYS A 126 4.06 5.73 -10.48
CA LYS A 126 4.09 4.58 -11.40
C LYS A 126 4.19 3.25 -10.67
N LYS A 127 5.00 3.17 -9.61
CA LYS A 127 5.23 1.90 -8.90
C LYS A 127 3.97 1.47 -8.17
N ILE A 128 3.31 2.39 -7.47
CA ILE A 128 2.04 2.10 -6.77
C ILE A 128 0.93 1.78 -7.78
N ASN A 129 0.82 2.57 -8.85
CA ASN A 129 -0.19 2.37 -9.89
C ASN A 129 -0.08 0.98 -10.52
N ASP A 130 1.11 0.61 -10.98
CA ASP A 130 1.30 -0.60 -11.79
C ASP A 130 1.33 -1.87 -10.93
N SER A 131 1.79 -1.77 -9.68
CA SER A 131 1.93 -2.94 -8.80
C SER A 131 0.64 -3.25 -8.04
N TYR A 132 -0.20 -2.25 -7.74
CA TYR A 132 -1.34 -2.40 -6.85
C TYR A 132 -2.66 -1.94 -7.47
N ILE A 133 -2.75 -0.69 -7.92
CA ILE A 133 -4.03 -0.10 -8.35
C ILE A 133 -4.54 -0.75 -9.65
N GLN A 134 -3.73 -0.78 -10.71
CA GLN A 134 -4.15 -1.35 -11.99
C GLN A 134 -4.49 -2.85 -11.89
N PRO A 135 -3.69 -3.69 -11.21
CA PRO A 135 -4.07 -5.08 -10.95
C PRO A 135 -5.37 -5.21 -10.17
N ALA A 136 -5.58 -4.40 -9.13
CA ALA A 136 -6.82 -4.43 -8.34
C ALA A 136 -8.04 -4.06 -9.21
N LEU A 137 -7.96 -2.96 -9.97
CA LEU A 137 -9.02 -2.56 -10.89
C LEU A 137 -9.34 -3.65 -11.93
N LYS A 138 -8.33 -4.35 -12.45
CA LYS A 138 -8.53 -5.47 -13.36
C LYS A 138 -9.30 -6.62 -12.72
N ILE A 139 -9.00 -6.95 -11.46
CA ILE A 139 -9.71 -8.00 -10.71
C ILE A 139 -11.15 -7.55 -10.40
N ILE A 140 -11.33 -6.30 -9.99
CA ILE A 140 -12.65 -5.70 -9.69
C ILE A 140 -13.57 -5.79 -10.91
N MET A 141 -13.04 -5.48 -12.10
CA MET A 141 -13.78 -5.47 -13.37
C MET A 141 -13.91 -6.85 -14.04
N ALA A 142 -13.36 -7.91 -13.46
CA ALA A 142 -13.41 -9.23 -14.07
C ALA A 142 -14.85 -9.76 -14.12
N ASP A 143 -15.22 -10.37 -15.25
CA ASP A 143 -16.49 -11.07 -15.39
C ASP A 143 -16.63 -12.13 -14.29
N GLY A 144 -17.77 -12.13 -13.61
CA GLY A 144 -18.03 -13.06 -12.51
C GLY A 144 -17.50 -12.63 -11.15
N ASN A 145 -16.97 -11.41 -11.00
CA ASN A 145 -16.77 -10.83 -9.67
C ASN A 145 -18.13 -10.71 -8.95
N PRO A 146 -18.33 -11.38 -7.79
CA PRO A 146 -19.60 -11.32 -7.08
C PRO A 146 -19.87 -9.97 -6.39
N ASN A 147 -18.86 -9.17 -6.07
CA ASN A 147 -19.00 -7.97 -5.24
C ASN A 147 -18.21 -6.74 -5.74
N PRO A 148 -18.31 -6.35 -7.02
CA PRO A 148 -17.46 -5.30 -7.58
C PRO A 148 -17.69 -3.92 -6.92
N SER A 149 -18.88 -3.62 -6.43
CA SER A 149 -19.19 -2.40 -5.66
C SER A 149 -18.46 -2.34 -4.32
N MET A 150 -18.40 -3.47 -3.60
CA MET A 150 -17.68 -3.56 -2.34
C MET A 150 -16.17 -3.47 -2.58
N ASP A 151 -15.68 -4.17 -3.61
CA ASP A 151 -14.25 -4.22 -3.90
C ASP A 151 -13.69 -2.86 -4.35
N ILE A 152 -14.45 -2.06 -5.11
CA ILE A 152 -14.01 -0.70 -5.45
C ILE A 152 -13.95 0.20 -4.21
N VAL A 153 -14.91 0.09 -3.29
CA VAL A 153 -14.87 0.85 -2.02
C VAL A 153 -13.68 0.38 -1.16
N ALA A 154 -13.40 -0.92 -1.12
CA ALA A 154 -12.24 -1.46 -0.41
C ALA A 154 -10.91 -0.96 -0.99
N LEU A 155 -10.81 -0.87 -2.32
CA LEU A 155 -9.64 -0.28 -2.97
C LEU A 155 -9.50 1.21 -2.62
N LEU A 156 -10.58 1.99 -2.68
CA LEU A 156 -10.54 3.41 -2.29
C LEU A 156 -10.08 3.55 -0.84
N HIS A 157 -10.63 2.76 0.08
CA HIS A 157 -10.24 2.77 1.49
C HIS A 157 -8.76 2.45 1.69
N ALA A 158 -8.21 1.47 0.95
CA ALA A 158 -6.80 1.13 1.01
C ALA A 158 -5.89 2.28 0.53
N VAL A 159 -6.25 2.95 -0.57
CA VAL A 159 -5.45 4.06 -1.11
C VAL A 159 -5.54 5.31 -0.21
N GLU A 160 -6.69 5.58 0.41
CA GLU A 160 -6.85 6.65 1.41
C GLU A 160 -5.99 6.42 2.65
N ASN A 161 -5.92 5.17 3.13
CA ASN A 161 -5.01 4.81 4.22
C ASN A 161 -3.54 4.97 3.82
N LEU A 162 -3.18 4.66 2.57
CA LEU A 162 -1.82 4.88 2.05
C LEU A 162 -1.45 6.37 2.05
N ALA A 163 -2.36 7.23 1.57
CA ALA A 163 -2.16 8.69 1.57
C ALA A 163 -2.05 9.25 3.00
N THR A 164 -2.98 8.85 3.87
CA THR A 164 -2.99 9.20 5.29
C THR A 164 -1.66 8.85 5.97
N GLN A 165 -1.20 7.61 5.84
CA GLN A 165 0.06 7.16 6.43
C GLN A 165 1.28 7.87 5.83
N THR A 166 1.23 8.21 4.54
CA THR A 166 2.29 8.98 3.89
C THR A 166 2.43 10.35 4.54
N TYR A 167 1.34 11.11 4.64
CA TYR A 167 1.37 12.42 5.26
C TYR A 167 1.78 12.35 6.73
N GLN A 168 1.20 11.44 7.50
CA GLN A 168 1.57 11.22 8.90
C GLN A 168 3.06 10.91 9.08
N GLY A 169 3.62 10.04 8.23
CA GLY A 169 5.04 9.74 8.22
C GLY A 169 5.90 10.96 7.89
N PHE A 170 5.48 11.77 6.90
CA PHE A 170 6.24 12.93 6.45
C PHE A 170 6.27 14.08 7.46
N VAL A 171 5.30 14.20 8.37
CA VAL A 171 5.29 15.24 9.42
C VAL A 171 6.61 15.28 10.21
N ALA A 172 7.18 14.11 10.52
CA ALA A 172 8.43 14.04 11.28
C ALA A 172 9.68 14.35 10.42
N MET A 173 9.58 14.15 9.11
CA MET A 173 10.69 14.27 8.15
C MET A 173 10.82 15.68 7.56
N LEU A 174 9.71 16.40 7.39
CA LEU A 174 9.68 17.74 6.80
C LEU A 174 10.42 18.76 7.67
N SER A 175 11.30 19.57 7.08
CA SER A 175 12.12 20.51 7.85
C SER A 175 11.39 21.79 8.26
N ASP A 176 10.50 22.30 7.41
CA ASP A 176 9.76 23.55 7.65
C ASP A 176 8.42 23.29 8.39
N PRO A 177 8.16 23.98 9.53
CA PRO A 177 6.89 23.89 10.26
C PRO A 177 5.64 24.15 9.41
N LYS A 178 5.71 25.01 8.39
CA LYS A 178 4.58 25.28 7.49
C LYS A 178 4.27 24.06 6.63
N LEU A 179 5.29 23.35 6.16
CA LEU A 179 5.11 22.11 5.40
C LEU A 179 4.53 21.01 6.29
N ARG A 180 4.96 20.93 7.55
CA ARG A 180 4.36 20.01 8.54
C ARG A 180 2.88 20.32 8.76
N ALA A 181 2.52 21.60 8.91
CA ALA A 181 1.14 22.00 9.09
C ALA A 181 0.26 21.60 7.91
N GLU A 182 0.73 21.79 6.67
CA GLU A 182 0.00 21.36 5.47
C GLU A 182 -0.10 19.83 5.36
N ALA A 183 0.98 19.10 5.67
CA ALA A 183 0.93 17.64 5.71
C ALA A 183 -0.07 17.12 6.75
N ILE A 184 -0.13 17.72 7.95
CA ILE A 184 -1.13 17.38 8.97
C ILE A 184 -2.54 17.67 8.45
N ARG A 185 -2.77 18.84 7.84
CA ARG A 185 -4.08 19.26 7.36
C ARG A 185 -4.62 18.30 6.29
N ILE A 186 -3.80 17.92 5.31
CA ILE A 186 -4.18 16.99 4.25
C ILE A 186 -4.36 15.57 4.81
N GLY A 187 -3.38 15.07 5.57
CA GLY A 187 -3.50 13.73 6.17
C GLY A 187 -4.70 13.56 7.10
N GLN A 188 -5.18 14.63 7.75
CA GLN A 188 -6.44 14.63 8.49
C GLN A 188 -7.69 14.57 7.60
N GLN A 189 -7.65 15.15 6.39
CA GLN A 189 -8.73 15.05 5.40
C GLN A 189 -8.80 13.62 4.86
N ASP A 190 -7.68 13.04 4.42
CA ASP A 190 -7.60 11.65 3.94
C ASP A 190 -8.04 10.65 5.03
N ALA A 191 -7.63 10.87 6.28
CA ALA A 191 -8.04 10.01 7.39
C ALA A 191 -9.57 10.02 7.59
N ARG A 192 -10.24 11.15 7.33
CA ARG A 192 -11.71 11.23 7.37
C ARG A 192 -12.34 10.52 6.19
N HIS A 193 -11.75 10.60 5.00
CA HIS A 193 -12.22 9.83 3.85
C HIS A 193 -12.13 8.33 4.12
N ALA A 194 -10.98 7.87 4.62
CA ALA A 194 -10.77 6.48 5.01
C ALA A 194 -11.83 6.02 6.03
N ALA A 195 -12.07 6.81 7.08
CA ALA A 195 -13.08 6.49 8.09
C ALA A 195 -14.50 6.40 7.53
N LEU A 196 -14.87 7.26 6.58
CA LEU A 196 -16.18 7.21 5.93
C LEU A 196 -16.31 5.99 5.02
N LEU A 197 -15.27 5.63 4.27
CA LEU A 197 -15.26 4.42 3.45
C LEU A 197 -15.33 3.15 4.31
N ALA A 198 -14.65 3.13 5.46
CA ALA A 198 -14.74 2.03 6.40
C ALA A 198 -16.17 1.83 6.92
N GLN A 199 -16.93 2.91 7.13
CA GLN A 199 -18.34 2.83 7.50
C GLN A 199 -19.24 2.37 6.36
N ILE A 200 -18.85 2.61 5.10
CA ILE A 200 -19.55 2.05 3.93
C ILE A 200 -19.30 0.54 3.84
N LEU A 201 -18.06 0.10 4.09
CA LEU A 201 -17.68 -1.32 4.05
C LEU A 201 -18.29 -2.11 5.21
N ASN A 202 -18.25 -1.55 6.42
CA ASN A 202 -18.85 -2.13 7.62
C ASN A 202 -19.68 -1.08 8.35
N PRO A 203 -21.00 -1.01 8.11
CA PRO A 203 -21.83 -0.02 8.78
C PRO A 203 -22.11 -0.36 10.25
N GLY A 204 -22.24 0.68 11.07
CA GLY A 204 -22.74 0.61 12.44
C GLY A 204 -21.67 0.26 13.49
N LEU A 205 -22.09 -0.01 14.74
CA LEU A 205 -21.15 -0.26 15.86
C LEU A 205 -20.25 -1.50 15.65
N ALA A 206 -20.63 -2.39 14.73
CA ALA A 206 -19.83 -3.56 14.35
C ALA A 206 -18.46 -3.18 13.73
N SER A 207 -18.31 -1.97 13.18
CA SER A 207 -17.02 -1.47 12.67
C SER A 207 -16.09 -0.89 13.73
N ILE A 208 -16.56 -0.77 14.98
CA ILE A 208 -15.80 -0.18 16.10
C ILE A 208 -15.17 -1.29 16.99
N GLY A 209 -15.28 -2.57 16.60
CA GLY A 209 -14.75 -3.72 17.31
C GLY A 209 -13.69 -4.52 16.54
N PRO A 210 -13.14 -5.61 17.11
CA PRO A 210 -12.23 -6.50 16.40
C PRO A 210 -12.88 -6.99 15.10
N THR A 211 -12.24 -6.67 13.98
CA THR A 211 -12.78 -6.89 12.64
C THR A 211 -12.56 -8.34 12.21
N SER A 212 -12.90 -9.35 13.00
CA SER A 212 -12.80 -10.75 12.56
C SER A 212 -14.18 -11.38 12.41
N ASN A 213 -14.40 -12.04 11.28
CA ASN A 213 -15.60 -12.79 11.01
C ASN A 213 -15.66 -14.00 11.94
N ALA A 214 -16.68 -14.08 12.79
CA ALA A 214 -16.80 -15.13 13.80
C ALA A 214 -16.90 -16.55 13.20
N THR A 215 -17.36 -16.68 11.96
CA THR A 215 -17.51 -17.96 11.27
C THR A 215 -16.22 -18.41 10.57
N THR A 216 -15.49 -17.48 9.98
CA THR A 216 -14.30 -17.81 9.16
C THR A 216 -12.98 -17.53 9.88
N GLY A 217 -12.99 -16.79 10.98
CA GLY A 217 -11.80 -16.31 11.70
C GLY A 217 -10.97 -15.29 10.92
N LYS A 218 -11.37 -14.92 9.70
CA LYS A 218 -10.66 -13.96 8.85
C LYS A 218 -11.03 -12.53 9.20
N PRO A 219 -10.18 -11.54 8.88
CA PRO A 219 -10.55 -10.15 8.99
C PRO A 219 -11.78 -9.83 8.11
N ASN A 220 -12.80 -9.15 8.67
CA ASN A 220 -13.76 -8.37 7.92
C ASN A 220 -12.99 -7.30 7.16
N ILE A 221 -13.31 -7.10 5.88
CA ILE A 221 -12.70 -6.06 5.06
C ILE A 221 -13.12 -4.72 5.67
N ALA A 222 -12.24 -4.12 6.46
CA ALA A 222 -12.40 -2.78 7.02
C ALA A 222 -12.39 -1.75 5.92
#